data_AF-A0A2P6TBG9-F1
#
_entry.id   AF-A0A2P6TBG9-F1
#
_cell.length_a   1.000
_cell.length_b   1.000
_cell.length_c   1.000
_cell.angle_alpha   90.00
_cell.angle_beta   90.00
_cell.angle_gamma   90.00
#
_symmetry.space_group_name_H-M   'P 1'
#
loop_
_entity.id
_entity.type
_entity.pdbx_description
1 polymer ?
#
loop_
_entity_poly.entity_id
_entity_poly.type
_entity_poly.pdbx_seq_one_letter_code
_entity_poly.pdbx_strand_id
1 'polypeptide(L)'
;MKFELDDDAVLRLSGVATAAYGATLLFVPRTSHDMFYVAQAGWKEGFGAALACDAAGALSVGFSEGSQDAKRNALRANGLGWLACGGLHLYNTGTGVQKKDVGYSSAALAGVMGALCLWRGFRNNEDDEEGAKKK
;
A
#
# COMPACT_ATOMS: atom_id res chain seq x y z
N MET A 1 24.91 -10.88 0.98
CA MET A 1 23.56 -11.07 1.56
C MET A 1 22.56 -10.93 0.42
N LYS A 2 21.80 -11.98 0.11
CA LYS A 2 20.77 -11.95 -0.96
C LYS A 2 19.47 -11.50 -0.28
N PHE A 3 19.02 -10.29 -0.57
CA PHE A 3 17.77 -9.75 -0.05
C PHE A 3 16.63 -10.54 -0.68
N GLU A 4 15.87 -11.29 0.12
CA GLU A 4 14.76 -12.11 -0.33
C GLU A 4 13.49 -11.53 0.30
N LEU A 5 12.63 -10.95 -0.54
CA LEU A 5 11.33 -10.44 -0.14
C LEU A 5 10.35 -11.61 -0.09
N ASP A 6 10.11 -12.13 1.11
CA ASP A 6 9.04 -13.10 1.37
C ASP A 6 7.68 -12.39 1.55
N ASP A 7 6.61 -13.18 1.70
CA ASP A 7 5.24 -12.64 1.83
C ASP A 7 5.06 -11.80 3.09
N ASP A 8 5.72 -12.18 4.18
CA ASP A 8 5.68 -11.46 5.46
C ASP A 8 6.35 -10.11 5.33
N ALA A 9 7.52 -10.05 4.69
CA ALA A 9 8.23 -8.82 4.43
C ALA A 9 7.40 -7.85 3.57
N VAL A 10 6.72 -8.35 2.54
CA VAL A 10 5.87 -7.49 1.68
C VAL A 10 4.61 -7.03 2.40
N LEU A 11 3.95 -7.90 3.18
CA LEU A 11 2.80 -7.50 4.01
C LEU A 11 3.19 -6.46 5.05
N ARG A 12 4.34 -6.64 5.72
CA ARG A 12 4.87 -5.66 6.67
C ARG A 12 5.22 -4.34 5.99
N LEU A 13 5.86 -4.40 4.83
CA LEU A 13 6.19 -3.21 4.05
C LEU A 13 4.92 -2.45 3.63
N SER A 14 3.92 -3.17 3.11
CA SER A 14 2.60 -2.61 2.78
C SER A 14 1.97 -1.96 4.00
N GLY A 15 1.88 -2.68 5.12
CA GLY A 15 1.31 -2.19 6.35
C GLY A 15 2.03 -0.97 6.92
N VAL A 16 3.36 -0.95 6.93
CA VAL A 16 4.13 0.23 7.40
C VAL A 16 3.91 1.43 6.50
N ALA A 17 3.92 1.24 5.18
CA ALA A 17 3.67 2.32 4.22
C ALA A 17 2.25 2.90 4.40
N THR A 18 1.24 2.05 4.51
CA THR A 18 -0.15 2.47 4.76
C THR A 18 -0.29 3.13 6.13
N ALA A 19 0.39 2.64 7.17
CA ALA A 19 0.35 3.22 8.52
C ALA A 19 0.96 4.63 8.53
N ALA A 20 2.13 4.81 7.93
CA ALA A 20 2.77 6.12 7.80
C ALA A 20 1.83 7.09 7.07
N TYR A 21 1.21 6.64 6.00
CA TYR A 21 0.29 7.49 5.24
C TYR A 21 -0.96 7.85 6.04
N GLY A 22 -1.63 6.85 6.64
CA GLY A 22 -2.80 7.06 7.50
C GLY A 22 -2.51 7.99 8.69
N ALA A 23 -1.35 7.82 9.34
CA ALA A 23 -0.91 8.66 10.45
C ALA A 23 -0.71 10.13 10.02
N THR A 24 -0.12 10.38 8.85
CA THR A 24 0.02 11.77 8.34
C THR A 24 -1.33 12.42 8.11
N LEU A 25 -2.32 11.68 7.58
CA LEU A 25 -3.66 12.19 7.34
C LEU A 25 -4.45 12.39 8.65
N LEU A 26 -4.20 11.57 9.67
CA LEU A 26 -4.90 11.61 10.95
C LEU A 26 -4.36 12.67 11.91
N PHE A 27 -3.05 12.72 12.12
CA PHE A 27 -2.45 13.54 13.19
C PHE A 27 -2.09 14.96 12.75
N VAL A 28 -1.83 15.17 11.45
CA VAL A 28 -1.49 16.49 10.90
C VAL A 28 -2.36 16.87 9.70
N PRO A 29 -3.71 16.84 9.84
CA PRO A 29 -4.64 16.90 8.71
C PRO A 29 -4.57 18.19 7.89
N ARG A 30 -4.22 19.33 8.51
CA ARG A 30 -4.05 20.61 7.80
C ARG A 30 -2.79 20.62 6.94
N THR A 31 -1.66 20.25 7.52
CA THR A 31 -0.38 20.14 6.78
C THR A 31 -0.48 19.11 5.66
N SER A 32 -1.10 17.97 5.93
CA SER A 32 -1.37 16.95 4.91
C SER A 32 -2.28 17.48 3.81
N HIS A 33 -3.34 18.22 4.16
CA HIS A 33 -4.16 18.85 3.15
C HIS A 33 -3.37 19.79 2.24
N ASP A 34 -2.59 20.68 2.83
CA ASP A 34 -1.80 21.65 2.09
C ASP A 34 -0.72 20.96 1.24
N MET A 35 -0.23 19.81 1.66
CA MET A 35 0.70 18.99 0.89
C MET A 35 0.00 18.34 -0.32
N PHE A 36 -1.17 17.74 -0.14
CA PHE A 36 -1.82 16.94 -1.19
C PHE A 36 -2.72 17.79 -2.11
N TYR A 37 -3.49 18.73 -1.59
CA TYR A 37 -4.64 19.31 -2.27
C TYR A 37 -4.50 20.81 -2.55
N VAL A 38 -5.34 21.30 -3.46
CA VAL A 38 -5.64 22.74 -3.59
C VAL A 38 -6.68 23.14 -2.52
N ALA A 39 -6.74 24.44 -2.16
CA ALA A 39 -7.38 25.00 -0.96
C ALA A 39 -8.88 24.67 -0.71
N GLN A 40 -9.54 23.89 -1.56
CA GLN A 40 -10.98 23.58 -1.50
C GLN A 40 -11.35 22.09 -1.34
N ALA A 41 -10.41 21.15 -1.18
CA ALA A 41 -10.80 19.74 -1.02
C ALA A 41 -11.22 19.39 0.43
N GLY A 42 -12.45 18.89 0.62
CA GLY A 42 -12.97 18.46 1.93
C GLY A 42 -13.27 16.96 1.94
N TRP A 43 -12.49 16.17 2.70
CA TRP A 43 -12.79 14.80 3.19
C TRP A 43 -11.59 14.23 3.98
N LYS A 44 -11.29 14.69 5.21
CA LYS A 44 -9.93 14.46 5.77
C LYS A 44 -9.89 13.56 7.00
N GLU A 45 -10.83 13.68 7.94
CA GLU A 45 -10.69 12.98 9.22
C GLU A 45 -10.94 11.46 9.13
N GLY A 46 -11.89 11.01 8.30
CA GLY A 46 -12.23 9.58 8.21
C GLY A 46 -11.26 8.74 7.38
N PHE A 47 -10.59 9.34 6.40
CA PHE A 47 -9.73 8.61 5.47
C PHE A 47 -8.41 8.17 6.12
N GLY A 48 -7.80 9.03 6.95
CA GLY A 48 -6.59 8.67 7.70
C GLY A 48 -6.82 7.50 8.66
N ALA A 49 -7.96 7.48 9.35
CA ALA A 49 -8.35 6.38 10.23
C ALA A 49 -8.58 5.07 9.44
N ALA A 50 -9.26 5.13 8.29
CA ALA A 50 -9.48 3.97 7.43
C ALA A 50 -8.16 3.34 6.95
N LEU A 51 -7.20 4.17 6.51
CA LEU A 51 -5.87 3.70 6.13
C LEU A 51 -5.10 3.10 7.32
N ALA A 52 -5.19 3.70 8.50
CA ALA A 52 -4.55 3.15 9.69
C ALA A 52 -5.12 1.76 10.07
N CYS A 53 -6.43 1.54 9.90
CA CYS A 53 -7.06 0.24 10.10
C CYS A 53 -6.61 -0.80 9.06
N ASP A 54 -6.54 -0.42 7.78
CA ASP A 54 -6.02 -1.29 6.71
C ASP A 54 -4.57 -1.70 6.98
N ALA A 55 -3.74 -0.74 7.40
CA ALA A 55 -2.36 -0.97 7.82
C ALA A 55 -2.26 -1.98 8.97
N ALA A 56 -3.10 -1.84 10.00
CA ALA A 56 -3.14 -2.79 11.12
C ALA A 56 -3.51 -4.21 10.65
N GLY A 57 -4.44 -4.33 9.69
CA GLY A 57 -4.78 -5.61 9.06
C GLY A 57 -3.58 -6.24 8.34
N ALA A 58 -2.90 -5.49 7.48
CA ALA A 58 -1.73 -5.97 6.76
C ALA A 58 -0.57 -6.38 7.69
N LEU A 59 -0.29 -5.58 8.72
CA LEU A 59 0.72 -5.89 9.73
C LEU A 59 0.36 -7.14 10.53
N SER A 60 -0.90 -7.27 10.95
CA SER A 60 -1.36 -8.44 11.72
C SER A 60 -1.15 -9.74 10.94
N VAL A 61 -1.45 -9.74 9.64
CA VAL A 61 -1.19 -10.92 8.79
C VAL A 61 0.31 -11.14 8.62
N GLY A 62 1.10 -10.10 8.34
CA GLY A 62 2.55 -10.21 8.15
C GLY A 62 3.34 -10.62 9.41
N PHE A 63 2.79 -10.44 10.62
CA PHE A 63 3.38 -10.95 11.87
C PHE A 63 2.81 -12.30 12.31
N SER A 64 1.76 -12.79 11.67
CA SER A 64 1.14 -14.06 12.02
C SER A 64 1.92 -15.26 11.47
N GLU A 65 1.91 -16.36 12.23
CA GLU A 65 2.27 -17.71 11.75
C GLU A 65 1.12 -18.33 10.93
N GLY A 66 0.37 -17.52 10.18
CA GLY A 66 -0.77 -17.96 9.39
C GLY A 66 -0.38 -18.77 8.15
N SER A 67 -1.37 -19.44 7.55
CA SER A 67 -1.17 -20.20 6.31
C SER A 67 -0.69 -19.31 5.17
N GLN A 68 0.13 -19.86 4.28
CA GLN A 68 0.63 -19.15 3.10
C GLN A 68 -0.52 -18.66 2.20
N ASP A 69 -1.61 -19.41 2.10
CA ASP A 69 -2.79 -19.00 1.34
C ASP A 69 -3.47 -17.74 1.93
N ALA A 70 -3.53 -17.63 3.27
CA ALA A 70 -4.08 -16.45 3.92
C ALA A 70 -3.20 -15.21 3.65
N LYS A 71 -1.86 -15.38 3.71
CA LYS A 71 -0.89 -14.32 3.40
C LYS A 71 -1.01 -13.86 1.95
N ARG A 72 -1.13 -14.80 1.01
CA ARG A 72 -1.34 -14.48 -0.42
C ARG A 72 -2.66 -13.78 -0.70
N ASN A 73 -3.75 -14.22 -0.06
CA ASN A 73 -5.03 -13.53 -0.19
C ASN A 73 -4.98 -12.12 0.38
N ALA A 74 -4.28 -11.92 1.50
CA ALA A 74 -4.05 -10.60 2.07
C ALA A 74 -3.21 -9.72 1.11
N LEU A 75 -2.16 -10.26 0.50
CA LEU A 75 -1.36 -9.58 -0.52
C LEU A 75 -2.19 -9.18 -1.74
N ARG A 76 -3.08 -10.06 -2.23
CA ARG A 76 -4.00 -9.73 -3.33
C ARG A 76 -4.93 -8.57 -2.95
N ALA A 77 -5.55 -8.64 -1.77
CA ALA A 77 -6.44 -7.60 -1.29
C ALA A 77 -5.71 -6.26 -1.13
N ASN A 78 -4.54 -6.27 -0.48
CA ASN A 78 -3.68 -5.08 -0.33
C ASN A 78 -3.26 -4.52 -1.68
N GLY A 79 -2.88 -5.39 -2.62
CA GLY A 79 -2.48 -5.00 -3.96
C GLY A 79 -3.58 -4.27 -4.73
N LEU A 80 -4.81 -4.79 -4.67
CA LEU A 80 -5.99 -4.11 -5.24
C LEU A 80 -6.27 -2.77 -4.55
N GLY A 81 -6.14 -2.71 -3.22
CA GLY A 81 -6.30 -1.47 -2.45
C GLY A 81 -5.30 -0.38 -2.86
N TRP A 82 -4.02 -0.74 -3.00
CA TRP A 82 -2.97 0.16 -3.50
C TRP A 82 -3.25 0.65 -4.93
N LEU A 83 -3.66 -0.23 -5.84
CA LEU A 83 -4.01 0.20 -7.21
C LEU A 83 -5.22 1.14 -7.23
N ALA A 84 -6.24 0.87 -6.42
CA ALA A 84 -7.39 1.78 -6.28
C ALA A 84 -6.97 3.15 -5.73
N CYS A 85 -6.08 3.17 -4.72
CA CYS A 85 -5.49 4.40 -4.20
C CYS A 85 -4.71 5.18 -5.28
N GLY A 86 -3.89 4.49 -6.08
CA GLY A 86 -3.15 5.09 -7.19
C GLY A 86 -4.08 5.67 -8.26
N GLY A 87 -5.14 4.96 -8.62
CA GLY A 87 -6.18 5.45 -9.54
C GLY A 87 -6.87 6.71 -9.03
N LEU A 88 -7.19 6.76 -7.74
CA LEU A 88 -7.78 7.94 -7.10
C LEU A 88 -6.82 9.15 -7.16
N HIS A 89 -5.51 8.93 -6.94
CA HIS A 89 -4.50 9.98 -7.07
C HIS A 89 -4.41 10.52 -8.51
N LEU A 90 -4.41 9.65 -9.52
CA LEU A 90 -4.42 10.07 -10.92
C LEU A 90 -5.69 10.86 -11.27
N TYR A 91 -6.86 10.38 -10.83
CA TYR A 91 -8.13 11.06 -11.05
C TYR A 91 -8.15 12.45 -10.43
N ASN A 92 -7.80 12.57 -9.15
CA ASN A 92 -7.79 13.86 -8.45
C ASN A 92 -6.76 14.84 -9.04
N THR A 93 -5.65 14.32 -9.56
CA THR A 93 -4.65 15.14 -10.26
C THR A 93 -5.19 15.64 -11.60
N GLY A 94 -5.84 14.76 -12.37
CA GLY A 94 -6.45 15.10 -13.66
C GLY A 94 -7.58 16.12 -13.56
N THR A 95 -8.34 16.10 -12.46
CA THR A 95 -9.42 17.07 -12.18
C THR A 95 -8.95 18.35 -11.49
N GLY A 96 -7.64 18.46 -11.19
CA GLY A 96 -7.05 19.66 -10.57
C GLY A 96 -7.32 19.81 -9.05
N VAL A 97 -7.89 18.78 -8.42
CA VAL A 97 -8.17 18.75 -6.98
C VAL A 97 -6.89 18.47 -6.17
N GLN A 98 -5.98 17.66 -6.73
CA GLN A 98 -4.69 17.33 -6.13
C GLN A 98 -3.54 18.04 -6.85
N LYS A 99 -2.52 18.47 -6.10
CA LYS A 99 -1.29 19.05 -6.66
C LYS A 99 -0.59 18.01 -7.54
N LYS A 100 -0.19 18.41 -8.76
CA LYS A 100 0.36 17.49 -9.78
C LYS A 100 1.58 16.70 -9.30
N ASP A 101 2.54 17.39 -8.69
CA ASP A 101 3.80 16.76 -8.27
C ASP A 101 3.57 15.68 -7.22
N VAL A 102 2.70 15.96 -6.25
CA VAL A 102 2.35 15.02 -5.18
C VAL A 102 1.40 13.94 -5.68
N GLY A 103 0.48 14.28 -6.57
CA GLY A 103 -0.50 13.35 -7.15
C GLY A 103 0.12 12.27 -8.01
N TYR A 104 0.98 12.64 -8.97
CA TYR A 104 1.65 11.65 -9.82
C TYR A 104 2.66 10.80 -9.05
N SER A 105 3.40 11.39 -8.10
CA SER A 105 4.33 10.62 -7.26
C SER A 105 3.59 9.65 -6.34
N SER A 106 2.49 10.07 -5.70
CA SER A 106 1.66 9.19 -4.88
C SER A 106 1.03 8.06 -5.71
N ALA A 107 0.56 8.37 -6.93
CA ALA A 107 0.04 7.38 -7.85
C ALA A 107 1.11 6.35 -8.26
N ALA A 108 2.34 6.79 -8.54
CA ALA A 108 3.45 5.92 -8.89
C ALA A 108 3.83 5.00 -7.72
N LEU A 109 3.95 5.55 -6.51
CA LEU A 109 4.23 4.78 -5.30
C LEU A 109 3.15 3.71 -5.04
N ALA A 110 1.88 4.11 -5.12
CA ALA A 110 0.76 3.21 -4.98
C ALA A 110 0.74 2.13 -6.07
N GLY A 111 1.08 2.49 -7.32
CA GLY A 111 1.22 1.55 -8.42
C GLY A 111 2.32 0.50 -8.18
N VAL A 112 3.49 0.93 -7.70
CA VAL A 112 4.62 0.04 -7.37
C VAL A 112 4.24 -0.91 -6.24
N MET A 113 3.64 -0.40 -5.15
CA MET A 113 3.19 -1.23 -4.04
C MET A 113 2.09 -2.20 -4.45
N GLY A 114 1.12 -1.75 -5.26
CA GLY A 114 0.07 -2.59 -5.80
C GLY A 114 0.63 -3.73 -6.65
N ALA A 115 1.55 -3.42 -7.58
CA ALA A 115 2.21 -4.42 -8.41
C ALA A 115 3.02 -5.42 -7.58
N LEU A 116 3.78 -4.96 -6.58
CA LEU A 116 4.57 -5.81 -5.70
C LEU A 116 3.70 -6.78 -4.91
N CYS A 117 2.62 -6.28 -4.30
CA CYS A 117 1.68 -7.08 -3.54
C CYS A 117 0.96 -8.11 -4.43
N LEU A 118 0.49 -7.71 -5.62
CA LEU A 118 -0.15 -8.65 -6.55
C LEU A 118 0.83 -9.69 -7.09
N TRP A 119 2.05 -9.29 -7.46
CA TRP A 119 3.07 -10.20 -7.94
C TRP A 119 3.37 -11.30 -6.92
N ARG A 120 3.55 -10.96 -5.65
CA ARG A 120 3.73 -11.96 -4.58
C ARG A 120 2.45 -12.75 -4.31
N GLY A 121 1.30 -12.09 -4.25
CA GLY A 121 0.02 -12.74 -4.00
C GLY A 121 -0.38 -13.77 -5.07
N PHE A 122 0.08 -13.63 -6.30
CA PHE A 122 -0.19 -14.57 -7.40
C PHE A 122 0.98 -15.50 -7.75
N ARG A 123 2.13 -15.41 -7.06
CA ARG A 123 3.26 -16.32 -7.33
C ARG A 123 2.92 -17.74 -6.86
N ASN A 124 3.26 -18.75 -7.68
CA ASN A 124 3.02 -20.17 -7.37
C ASN A 124 4.16 -20.77 -6.52
N ASN A 125 3.88 -21.85 -5.81
CA ASN A 125 4.85 -22.53 -4.91
C ASN A 125 6.08 -23.10 -5.66
N GLU A 126 5.94 -23.46 -6.93
CA GLU A 126 7.05 -24.03 -7.73
C GLU A 126 8.19 -23.03 -7.95
N ASP A 127 7.89 -21.74 -8.02
CA ASP A 127 8.89 -20.67 -8.19
C ASP A 127 9.74 -20.46 -6.91
N ASP A 128 9.19 -20.81 -5.75
CA ASP A 128 9.87 -20.72 -4.46
C ASP A 128 10.83 -21.92 -4.27
N GLU A 129 10.45 -23.12 -4.72
CA GLU A 129 11.28 -24.32 -4.67
C GLU A 129 12.40 -24.35 -5.71
N GLU A 130 12.17 -23.86 -6.94
CA GLU A 130 13.22 -23.74 -7.95
C GLU A 130 14.30 -22.71 -7.56
N GLY A 131 13.89 -21.63 -6.89
CA GLY A 131 14.80 -20.62 -6.34
C GLY A 131 15.63 -21.13 -5.16
N ALA A 132 15.08 -22.07 -4.37
CA ALA A 132 15.77 -22.74 -3.26
C ALA A 132 16.73 -23.83 -3.74
N LYS A 133 16.43 -24.55 -4.84
CA LYS A 133 17.30 -25.58 -5.44
C LYS A 133 18.45 -25.03 -6.29
N LYS A 134 18.37 -23.77 -6.74
CA LYS A 134 19.43 -23.08 -7.50
C LYS A 134 20.39 -22.23 -6.61
N LYS A 135 20.29 -22.34 -5.29
CA LYS A 135 21.25 -21.78 -4.31
C LYS A 135 22.05 -22.91 -3.67
#